data_AF-A0A173YZG8-F1
#
_entry.id   AF-A0A173YZG8-F1
#
_cell.length_a   1.000
_cell.length_b   1.000
_cell.length_c   1.000
_cell.angle_alpha   90.00
_cell.angle_beta   90.00
_cell.angle_gamma   90.00
#
_symmetry.space_group_name_H-M   'P 1'
#
loop_
_entity.id
_entity.type
_entity.pdbx_description
1 polymer ?
#
loop_
_entity_poly.entity_id
_entity_poly.type
_entity_poly.pdbx_seq_one_letter_code
_entity_poly.pdbx_strand_id
1 'polypeptide(L)'
;MAITYSVAISYKNDLGWIDYDEAAKTAVVNLANEEGKKKVEDYLNTTHEINIPHETLMDFTHETIDPLADLKSLQTALTRLWGATNVSVDWSRPVEYVRLHPHY
;
A
#
# COMPACT_ATOMS: atom_id res chain seq x y z
N MET A 1 -4.32 21.36 -6.82
CA MET A 1 -5.11 20.12 -6.80
C MET A 1 -4.31 19.13 -5.98
N ALA A 2 -4.82 18.68 -4.83
CA ALA A 2 -4.13 17.63 -4.06
C ALA A 2 -4.19 16.35 -4.90
N ILE A 3 -3.03 15.80 -5.25
CA ILE A 3 -2.95 14.51 -5.95
C ILE A 3 -3.04 13.46 -4.86
N THR A 4 -4.26 13.02 -4.56
CA THR A 4 -4.47 11.84 -3.71
C THR A 4 -4.40 10.60 -4.58
N TYR A 5 -3.42 9.74 -4.29
CA TYR A 5 -3.29 8.44 -4.91
C TYR A 5 -4.13 7.42 -4.15
N SER A 6 -5.11 6.83 -4.82
CA SER A 6 -5.98 5.83 -4.21
C SER A 6 -5.73 4.46 -4.81
N VAL A 7 -5.58 3.42 -3.97
CA VAL A 7 -5.41 2.03 -4.41
C VAL A 7 -6.33 1.09 -3.65
N ALA A 8 -6.88 0.09 -4.33
CA ALA A 8 -7.72 -0.92 -3.71
C ALA A 8 -6.87 -1.95 -2.95
N ILE A 9 -7.37 -2.40 -1.81
CA ILE A 9 -6.79 -3.48 -1.02
C ILE A 9 -7.85 -4.51 -0.67
N SER A 10 -7.44 -5.75 -0.47
CA SER A 10 -8.31 -6.84 -0.05
C SER A 10 -7.67 -7.61 1.09
N TYR A 11 -8.46 -7.91 2.12
CA TYR A 11 -8.04 -8.71 3.25
C TYR A 11 -9.12 -9.74 3.59
N LYS A 12 -8.78 -11.03 3.43
CA LYS A 12 -9.75 -12.15 3.58
C LYS A 12 -10.98 -11.94 2.68
N ASN A 13 -12.15 -11.66 3.24
CA ASN A 13 -13.39 -11.37 2.52
C ASN A 13 -13.75 -9.88 2.48
N ASP A 14 -12.95 -9.02 3.11
CA ASP A 14 -13.18 -7.59 3.18
C ASP A 14 -12.37 -6.88 2.10
N LEU A 15 -13.03 -5.95 1.41
CA LEU A 15 -12.41 -5.06 0.46
C LEU A 15 -12.28 -3.67 1.09
N GLY A 16 -11.19 -2.98 0.75
CA GLY A 16 -10.88 -1.65 1.24
C GLY A 16 -10.06 -0.89 0.24
N TRP A 17 -9.64 0.31 0.62
CA TRP A 17 -8.74 1.12 -0.19
C TRP A 17 -7.82 1.96 0.70
N ILE A 18 -6.69 2.36 0.13
CA ILE A 18 -5.75 3.28 0.77
C ILE A 18 -5.79 4.58 -0.03
N ASP A 19 -6.00 5.70 0.66
CA ASP A 19 -5.88 7.04 0.10
C ASP A 19 -4.55 7.64 0.60
N TYR A 20 -3.59 7.83 -0.30
CA TYR A 20 -2.32 8.50 -0.01
C TYR A 20 -2.36 9.94 -0.48
N ASP A 21 -2.10 10.87 0.42
CA ASP A 21 -1.95 12.29 0.12
C ASP A 21 -0.47 12.63 0.01
N GLU A 22 0.01 12.94 -1.20
CA GLU A 22 1.41 13.28 -1.46
C GLU A 22 1.81 14.64 -0.83
N ALA A 23 0.85 15.57 -0.69
CA ALA A 23 1.12 16.88 -0.11
C ALA A 23 1.23 16.80 1.42
N ALA A 24 0.38 16.01 2.06
CA ALA A 24 0.44 15.74 3.49
C ALA A 24 1.47 14.67 3.86
N LYS A 25 1.91 13.84 2.90
CA LYS A 25 2.73 12.65 3.11
C LYS A 25 2.09 11.69 4.12
N THR A 26 0.78 11.49 3.97
CA THR A 26 -0.01 10.64 4.87
C THR A 26 -0.85 9.66 4.07
N ALA A 27 -0.94 8.43 4.55
CA ALA A 27 -1.83 7.42 3.98
C ALA A 27 -2.98 7.12 4.95
N VAL A 28 -4.19 7.07 4.42
CA VAL A 28 -5.41 6.71 5.15
C VAL A 28 -5.90 5.35 4.65
N VAL A 29 -5.98 4.39 5.57
CA VAL A 29 -6.45 3.04 5.26
C VAL A 29 -7.94 2.93 5.58
N ASN A 30 -8.74 2.71 4.55
CA ASN A 30 -10.18 2.48 4.64
C ASN A 30 -10.46 1.00 4.41
N LEU A 31 -10.49 0.21 5.48
CA LEU A 31 -10.82 -1.21 5.46
C LEU A 31 -11.81 -1.50 6.59
N ALA A 32 -12.86 -2.27 6.30
CA ALA A 32 -13.86 -2.67 7.30
C ALA A 32 -13.24 -3.54 8.41
N ASN A 33 -12.22 -4.32 8.06
CA ASN A 33 -11.50 -5.17 8.98
C ASN A 33 -10.47 -4.38 9.80
N GLU A 34 -10.71 -4.21 11.11
CA GLU A 34 -9.81 -3.47 11.99
C GLU A 34 -8.42 -4.10 12.11
N GLU A 35 -8.31 -5.44 12.05
CA GLU A 35 -7.02 -6.13 12.11
C GLU A 35 -6.19 -5.86 10.85
N GLY A 36 -6.82 -5.99 9.67
CA GLY A 36 -6.17 -5.65 8.40
C GLY A 36 -5.79 -4.18 8.34
N LYS A 37 -6.69 -3.29 8.79
CA LYS A 37 -6.44 -1.85 8.82
C LYS A 37 -5.21 -1.52 9.65
N LYS A 38 -5.17 -2.02 10.89
CA LYS A 38 -4.06 -1.76 11.81
C LYS A 38 -2.73 -2.31 11.29
N LYS A 39 -2.74 -3.49 10.64
CA LYS A 39 -1.54 -4.06 10.01
C LYS A 39 -1.01 -3.18 8.88
N VAL A 40 -1.89 -2.63 8.04
CA VAL A 40 -1.48 -1.72 6.96
C VAL A 40 -1.00 -0.39 7.53
N GLU A 41 -1.70 0.18 8.52
CA GLU A 41 -1.28 1.43 9.17
C GLU A 41 0.09 1.30 9.86
N ASP A 42 0.32 0.20 10.58
CA ASP A 42 1.61 -0.12 11.21
C ASP A 42 2.71 -0.31 10.16
N TYR A 43 2.40 -1.02 9.08
CA TYR A 43 3.31 -1.21 7.95
C TYR A 43 3.68 0.13 7.29
N LEU A 44 2.71 1.02 7.07
CA LEU A 44 2.95 2.32 6.43
C LEU A 44 3.73 3.29 7.32
N ASN A 45 3.60 3.18 8.65
CA ASN A 45 4.38 3.98 9.60
C ASN A 45 5.80 3.42 9.85
N THR A 46 6.13 2.26 9.28
CA THR A 46 7.42 1.62 9.45
C THR A 46 8.25 1.76 8.18
N THR A 47 9.52 2.13 8.31
CA THR A 47 10.48 2.07 7.21
C THR A 47 10.89 0.62 6.93
N HIS A 48 10.90 0.24 5.65
CA HIS A 48 11.23 -1.12 5.23
C HIS A 48 12.50 -1.15 4.40
N GLU A 49 13.41 -2.08 4.70
CA GLU A 49 14.50 -2.41 3.77
C GLU A 49 13.96 -3.29 2.65
N ILE A 50 13.92 -2.75 1.44
CA ILE A 50 13.45 -3.45 0.25
C ILE A 50 14.62 -3.61 -0.70
N ASN A 51 14.84 -4.85 -1.13
CA ASN A 51 15.80 -5.16 -2.18
C ASN A 51 15.22 -4.75 -3.53
N ILE A 52 15.75 -3.66 -4.10
CA ILE A 52 15.34 -3.15 -5.41
C ILE A 52 16.24 -3.78 -6.48
N PRO A 53 15.67 -4.57 -7.41
CA PRO A 53 16.41 -5.09 -8.55
C PRO A 53 16.78 -3.96 -9.51
N HIS A 54 18.03 -3.94 -9.94
CA HIS A 54 18.56 -3.02 -10.94
C HIS A 54 18.63 -3.70 -12.32
N GLU A 55 19.47 -3.16 -13.23
CA GLU A 55 19.57 -3.60 -14.63
C GLU A 55 19.97 -5.08 -14.80
N THR A 56 20.62 -5.70 -13.81
CA THR A 56 20.99 -7.12 -13.86
C THR A 56 20.26 -7.94 -12.81
N LEU A 57 20.03 -9.22 -13.11
CA LEU A 57 19.35 -10.18 -12.23
C LEU A 57 20.09 -10.43 -10.89
N MET A 58 21.32 -9.95 -10.73
CA MET A 58 22.13 -10.12 -9.52
C MET A 58 22.41 -8.81 -8.78
N ASP A 59 22.05 -7.66 -9.36
CA ASP A 59 22.22 -6.35 -8.73
C ASP A 59 20.97 -5.99 -7.94
N PHE A 60 21.01 -6.31 -6.65
CA PHE A 60 20.03 -5.86 -5.67
C PHE A 60 20.70 -4.91 -4.69
N THR A 61 20.17 -3.69 -4.59
CA THR A 61 20.54 -2.75 -3.53
C THR A 61 19.52 -2.84 -2.41
N HIS A 62 20.02 -2.88 -1.18
CA HIS A 62 19.20 -2.71 0.01
C HIS A 62 18.90 -1.22 0.12
N GLU A 63 17.66 -0.83 -0.19
CA GLU A 63 17.20 0.54 -0.04
C GLU A 63 16.20 0.59 1.11
N THR A 64 16.45 1.51 2.05
CA THR A 64 15.49 1.84 3.10
C THR A 64 14.40 2.70 2.48
N ILE A 65 13.21 2.13 2.33
CA ILE A 65 12.04 2.78 1.77
C ILE A 65 11.14 3.25 2.91
N ASP A 66 10.87 4.56 2.93
CA ASP A 66 9.82 5.15 3.74
C ASP A 66 8.53 5.21 2.91
N PRO A 67 7.49 4.41 3.25
CA PRO A 67 6.25 4.34 2.48
C PRO A 67 5.56 5.70 2.31
N LEU A 68 5.77 6.63 3.24
CA LEU A 68 5.09 7.93 3.25
C LEU A 68 5.93 9.05 2.61
N ALA A 69 7.20 8.81 2.28
CA ALA A 69 8.10 9.83 1.77
C ALA A 69 7.66 10.42 0.41
N ASP A 70 7.21 9.55 -0.49
CA ASP A 70 6.76 9.88 -1.86
C ASP A 70 5.93 8.73 -2.47
N LEU A 71 5.24 9.02 -3.58
CA LEU A 71 4.38 8.05 -4.26
C LEU A 71 5.12 6.80 -4.76
N LYS A 72 6.37 6.94 -5.23
CA LYS A 72 7.15 5.81 -5.74
C LYS A 72 7.58 4.89 -4.59
N SER A 73 7.97 5.48 -3.47
CA SER A 73 8.25 4.77 -2.22
C SER A 73 7.02 4.03 -1.69
N LEU A 74 5.86 4.69 -1.69
CA LEU A 74 4.58 4.05 -1.36
C LEU A 74 4.30 2.84 -2.26
N GLN A 75 4.37 3.01 -3.58
CA GLN A 75 4.12 1.91 -4.53
C GLN A 75 5.10 0.75 -4.30
N THR A 76 6.38 1.05 -4.07
CA THR A 76 7.41 0.05 -3.76
C THR A 76 7.06 -0.73 -2.49
N ALA A 77 6.70 -0.03 -1.41
CA ALA A 77 6.29 -0.65 -0.15
C ALA A 77 5.01 -1.50 -0.33
N LEU A 78 4.03 -1.02 -1.09
CA LEU A 78 2.80 -1.76 -1.39
C LEU A 78 3.06 -3.10 -2.12
N THR A 79 4.10 -3.20 -2.95
CA THR A 79 4.48 -4.49 -3.56
C THR A 79 4.95 -5.55 -2.55
N ARG A 80 5.36 -5.12 -1.35
CA ARG A 80 5.83 -5.98 -0.25
C ARG A 80 4.83 -6.10 0.90
N LEU A 81 3.76 -5.29 0.89
CA LEU A 81 2.70 -5.26 1.89
C LEU A 81 2.11 -6.66 2.18
N TRP A 82 1.79 -7.43 1.12
CA TRP A 82 1.20 -8.77 1.26
C TRP A 82 2.08 -9.69 2.10
N GLY A 83 3.39 -9.69 1.86
CA GLY A 83 4.33 -10.56 2.56
C GLY A 83 4.40 -10.27 4.06
N ALA A 84 4.18 -9.02 4.47
CA ALA A 84 4.22 -8.62 5.87
C ALA A 84 2.86 -8.74 6.57
N THR A 85 1.76 -8.47 5.87
CA THR A 85 0.45 -8.25 6.51
C THR A 85 -0.64 -9.24 6.09
N ASN A 86 -0.44 -10.02 5.01
CA ASN A 86 -1.47 -10.76 4.27
C ASN A 86 -2.58 -9.87 3.69
N VAL A 87 -2.33 -8.59 3.49
CA VAL A 87 -3.23 -7.67 2.77
C VAL A 87 -2.77 -7.55 1.33
N SER A 88 -3.65 -7.91 0.40
CA SER A 88 -3.36 -7.87 -1.04
C SER A 88 -3.70 -6.50 -1.58
N VAL A 89 -2.83 -5.97 -2.44
CA VAL A 89 -3.10 -4.73 -3.18
C VAL A 89 -3.66 -5.11 -4.53
N ASP A 90 -4.85 -4.60 -4.86
CA ASP A 90 -5.54 -4.86 -6.11
C ASP A 90 -5.33 -3.68 -7.07
N TRP A 91 -4.41 -3.85 -8.01
CA TRP A 91 -4.07 -2.84 -9.03
C TRP A 91 -5.05 -2.83 -10.21
N SER A 92 -5.93 -3.82 -10.31
CA SER A 92 -6.87 -3.98 -11.43
C SER A 92 -8.24 -3.41 -11.11
N ARG A 93 -8.61 -3.35 -9.83
CA ARG A 93 -9.91 -2.84 -9.38
C ARG A 93 -9.84 -1.33 -9.14
N PRO A 94 -10.71 -0.54 -9.79
CA PRO A 94 -10.82 0.88 -9.47
C PRO A 94 -11.37 1.04 -8.04
N VAL A 95 -10.79 1.98 -7.29
CA VAL A 95 -11.19 2.26 -5.91
C VAL A 95 -12.68 2.64 -5.81
N GLU A 96 -13.21 3.32 -6.83
CA GLU A 96 -14.65 3.64 -6.90
C GLU A 96 -15.54 2.40 -6.83
N TYR A 97 -15.13 1.30 -7.47
CA TYR A 97 -15.86 0.04 -7.42
C TYR A 97 -15.82 -0.56 -6.01
N VAL A 98 -14.66 -0.54 -5.35
CA VAL A 98 -14.51 -1.07 -3.98
C VAL A 98 -15.30 -0.24 -2.96
N ARG A 99 -15.37 1.09 -3.15
CA ARG A 99 -16.21 1.97 -2.33
C ARG A 99 -17.70 1.61 -2.43
N LEU A 100 -18.16 1.16 -3.59
CA LEU A 100 -19.53 0.72 -3.82
C LEU A 100 -19.76 -0.74 -3.37
N HIS A 101 -18.73 -1.58 -3.40
CA HIS A 101 -18.76 -3.00 -3.07
C HIS A 101 -17.67 -3.37 -2.06
N PRO A 102 -17.87 -3.07 -0.75
CA PRO A 102 -16.84 -3.27 0.28
C PRO A 102 -16.64 -4.72 0.71
N HIS A 103 -17.38 -5.69 0.15
CA HIS A 103 -17.27 -7.11 0.47
C HIS A 103 -17.31 -7.95 -0.80
N TYR A 104 -16.66 -9.12 -0.74
CA TYR A 104 -16.63 -10.11 -1.82
C TYR A 104 -17.90 -10.96 -1.88
#